data_AF-A0A6A6AED4-F1
#
_entry.id   AF-A0A6A6AED4-F1
#
_cell.length_a   1.000
_cell.length_b   1.000
_cell.length_c   1.000
_cell.angle_alpha   90.00
_cell.angle_beta   90.00
_cell.angle_gamma   90.00
#
_symmetry.space_group_name_H-M   'P 1'
#
loop_
_entity.id
_entity.type
_entity.pdbx_description
1 polymer ?
#
loop_
_entity_poly.entity_id
_entity_poly.type
_entity_poly.pdbx_seq_one_letter_code
_entity_poly.pdbx_strand_id
1 'polypeptide(L)' 'QRWPNDTIPAGVHQFWLPSLTEKTSTVFFVNAHRDSLVGALPHSMPEGSPSRYKDIAVIEFHNR' A
#
# COMPACT_ATOMS: atom_id res chain seq x y z
N GLN A 1 4.05 -1.02 1.57
CA GLN A 1 4.99 -1.57 0.58
C GLN A 1 5.92 -0.53 -0.06
N ARG A 2 5.43 0.50 -0.77
CA ARG A 2 6.32 1.42 -1.52
C ARG A 2 7.17 2.34 -0.65
N TRP A 3 6.57 3.14 0.23
CA TRP A 3 7.29 3.99 1.19
C TRP A 3 8.39 3.24 1.97
N PRO A 4 8.13 2.04 2.52
CA PRO A 4 9.16 1.27 3.20
C PRO A 4 10.09 0.46 2.26
N ASN A 5 10.07 0.68 0.94
CA ASN A 5 10.90 -0.03 -0.04
C ASN A 5 10.88 -1.57 0.11
N ASP A 6 9.68 -2.15 0.23
CA ASP A 6 9.42 -3.59 0.49
C ASP A 6 9.78 -4.13 1.88
N THR A 7 10.28 -3.33 2.82
CA THR A 7 10.51 -3.80 4.20
C THR A 7 9.20 -4.16 4.91
N ILE A 8 8.07 -3.54 4.52
CA ILE A 8 6.72 -3.91 4.98
C ILE A 8 5.87 -4.29 3.75
N PRO A 9 5.55 -5.59 3.56
CA PRO A 9 4.77 -6.05 2.40
C PRO A 9 3.32 -5.56 2.49
N ALA A 10 2.66 -5.42 1.34
CA ALA A 10 1.22 -5.21 1.32
C ALA A 10 0.51 -6.52 1.69
N GLY A 11 -0.50 -6.43 2.58
CA GLY A 11 -1.31 -7.57 2.97
C GLY A 11 -2.23 -7.99 1.82
N VAL A 12 -2.08 -9.20 1.32
CA VAL A 12 -3.04 -9.82 0.39
C VAL A 12 -3.98 -10.68 1.21
N HIS A 13 -5.25 -10.29 1.22
CA HIS A 13 -6.29 -10.97 2.00
C HIS A 13 -7.46 -11.36 1.10
N GLN A 14 -8.05 -12.51 1.39
CA GLN A 14 -9.25 -13.01 0.72
C GLN A 14 -10.32 -13.32 1.76
N PHE A 15 -11.58 -13.11 1.38
CA PHE A 15 -12.72 -13.43 2.21
C PHE A 15 -13.57 -14.48 1.51
N TRP A 16 -13.83 -15.58 2.20
CA TRP A 16 -14.66 -16.67 1.70
C TRP A 16 -16.10 -16.47 2.14
N LEU A 17 -17.02 -16.51 1.18
CA LEU A 17 -18.46 -16.49 1.45
C LEU A 17 -18.87 -17.84 2.07
N PRO A 18 -19.40 -17.86 3.30
CA PRO A 18 -19.96 -19.10 3.85
C PRO A 18 -21.29 -19.43 3.16
N SER A 19 -21.57 -20.72 2.99
CA SER A 19 -22.79 -21.19 2.32
C SER A 19 -24.08 -20.97 3.11
N LEU A 20 -24.00 -20.67 4.41
CA LEU A 20 -25.16 -20.79 5.33
C LEU A 20 -25.23 -19.75 6.47
N THR A 21 -24.35 -18.74 6.55
CA THR A 21 -24.38 -17.77 7.66
C THR A 21 -24.10 -16.36 7.19
N GLU A 22 -24.92 -15.40 7.62
CA GLU A 22 -24.68 -13.98 7.37
C GLU A 22 -23.41 -13.52 8.10
N LYS A 23 -22.52 -12.83 7.37
CA LYS A 23 -21.30 -12.23 7.92
C LYS A 23 -21.23 -10.78 7.50
N THR A 24 -21.05 -9.91 8.48
CA THR A 24 -20.86 -8.47 8.28
C THR A 24 -19.44 -8.08 8.68
N SER A 25 -18.78 -7.27 7.86
CA SER A 25 -17.52 -6.61 8.19
C SER A 25 -17.62 -5.13 7.86
N THR A 26 -16.87 -4.32 8.58
CA THR A 26 -16.73 -2.88 8.31
C THR A 26 -15.26 -2.57 8.22
N VAL A 27 -14.87 -1.86 7.16
CA VAL A 27 -13.47 -1.53 6.87
C VAL A 27 -13.29 -0.02 6.83
N PHE A 28 -12.13 0.42 7.31
CA PHE A 28 -11.69 1.81 7.22
C PHE A 28 -10.37 1.85 6.45
N PHE A 29 -10.30 2.68 5.42
CA PHE A 29 -9.10 2.87 4.62
C PHE A 29 -8.43 4.19 5.00
N VAL A 30 -7.15 4.13 5.36
CA VAL A 30 -6.31 5.31 5.62
C VAL A 30 -5.35 5.44 4.44
N ASN A 31 -5.59 6.45 3.62
CA ASN A 31 -4.80 6.71 2.42
C ASN A 31 -4.02 8.02 2.58
N ALA A 32 -2.88 8.09 1.90
CA ALA A 32 -2.13 9.33 1.73
C ALA A 32 -2.93 10.36 0.90
N HIS A 33 -2.57 11.63 1.00
CA HIS A 33 -3.19 12.69 0.20
C HIS A 33 -2.97 12.43 -1.29
N ARG A 34 -3.94 12.77 -2.15
CA ARG A 34 -3.94 12.42 -3.58
C ARG A 34 -2.69 12.90 -4.34
N ASP A 35 -2.14 14.03 -3.90
CA ASP A 35 -0.97 14.68 -4.49
C ASP A 35 0.35 14.29 -3.78
N SER A 36 0.27 13.44 -2.75
CA SER A 36 1.46 12.91 -2.09
C SER A 36 2.21 11.96 -3.00
N LEU A 37 3.52 11.93 -2.83
CA LEU A 37 4.46 11.09 -3.56
C LEU A 37 4.59 9.71 -2.87
N VAL A 38 4.50 8.63 -3.64
CA VAL A 38 4.52 7.23 -3.14
C VAL A 38 5.78 6.44 -3.51
N GLY A 39 6.90 7.11 -3.81
CA GLY A 39 8.23 6.50 -3.89
C GLY A 39 8.74 6.00 -2.54
N ALA A 40 9.92 5.36 -2.49
CA ALA A 40 10.52 4.97 -1.21
C ALA A 40 10.93 6.19 -0.37
N LEU A 41 10.66 6.17 0.94
CA LEU A 41 11.09 7.22 1.85
C LEU A 41 12.60 7.09 2.13
N PRO A 42 13.38 8.18 2.07
CA PRO A 42 14.83 8.11 2.28
C PRO A 42 15.22 7.46 3.61
N HIS A 43 14.50 7.76 4.69
CA HIS A 43 14.78 7.20 6.02
C HIS A 43 14.37 5.71 6.18
N SER A 44 13.60 5.17 5.23
CA SER A 44 13.15 3.78 5.25
C SER A 44 14.07 2.86 4.44
N MET A 45 15.11 3.41 3.83
CA MET A 45 16.06 2.69 3.00
C MET A 45 17.42 2.58 3.72
N PRO A 46 18.06 1.41 3.73
CA PRO A 46 19.46 1.30 4.10
C PRO A 46 20.33 2.24 3.25
N GLU A 47 21.39 2.78 3.84
CA GLU A 47 22.32 3.68 3.15
C GLU A 47 22.88 3.00 1.88
N GLY A 48 22.82 3.70 0.74
CA GLY A 48 23.28 3.18 -0.55
C GLY A 48 22.34 2.20 -1.26
N SER A 49 21.18 1.86 -0.68
CA SER A 49 20.21 0.99 -1.35
C SER A 49 19.38 1.76 -2.40
N PRO A 50 19.13 1.16 -3.58
CA PRO A 50 18.32 1.80 -4.61
C PRO A 50 16.83 1.77 -4.23
N SER A 51 16.12 2.86 -4.56
CA SER A 51 14.66 2.86 -4.53
C SER A 51 14.14 1.90 -5.60
N ARG A 52 13.28 0.95 -5.19
CA ARG A 52 12.64 0.00 -6.11
C ARG A 52 11.47 0.62 -6.87
N TYR A 53 11.00 1.78 -6.41
CA TYR A 53 9.77 2.39 -6.87
C TYR A 53 10.03 3.78 -7.42
N LYS A 54 9.54 4.04 -8.63
CA LYS A 54 9.47 5.39 -9.18
C LYS A 54 8.60 6.26 -8.27
N ASP A 55 9.02 7.50 -8.10
CA ASP A 55 8.20 8.47 -7.40
C ASP A 55 7.07 8.98 -8.30
N ILE A 56 5.83 8.75 -7.87
CA ILE A 56 4.59 9.09 -8.57
C ILE A 56 3.56 9.57 -7.55
N ALA A 57 2.59 10.36 -7.98
CA ALA A 57 1.51 10.79 -7.09
C ALA A 57 0.58 9.63 -6.71
N VAL A 58 -0.02 9.67 -5.52
CA VAL A 58 -1.02 8.69 -5.06
C VAL A 58 -2.14 8.51 -6.09
N ILE A 59 -2.63 9.61 -6.67
CA ILE A 59 -3.70 9.56 -7.67
C ILE A 59 -3.28 8.80 -8.93
N GLU A 60 -2.03 8.91 -9.36
CA GLU A 60 -1.50 8.16 -10.49
C GLU A 60 -1.36 6.67 -10.15
N PHE A 61 -0.92 6.36 -8.93
CA PHE A 61 -0.81 4.98 -8.46
C PHE A 61 -2.18 4.28 -8.39
N HIS A 62 -3.21 4.95 -7.90
CA HIS A 62 -4.56 4.38 -7.81
C HIS A 62 -5.26 4.19 -9.16
N ASN A 63 -4.86 4.93 -10.19
CA ASN A 63 -5.44 4.84 -11.53
C ASN A 63 -4.76 3.78 -12.42
N ARG A 64 -3.79 3.04 -11.91
CA ARG A 64 -3.11 1.92 -12.58
C ARG A 64 -3.72 0.59 -12.18
#